data_AF-A0A2K5IPX1-F1
#
_entry.id   AF-A0A2K5IPX1-F1
#
_cell.length_a   1.000
_cell.length_b   1.000
_cell.length_c   1.000
_cell.angle_alpha   90.00
_cell.angle_beta   90.00
_cell.angle_gamma   90.00
#
_symmetry.space_group_name_H-M   'P 1'
#
loop_
_entity.id
_entity.type
_entity.pdbx_description
1 polymer ?
#
loop_
_entity_poly.entity_id
_entity_poly.type
_entity_poly.pdbx_seq_one_letter_code
_entity_poly.pdbx_strand_id
1 'polypeptide(L)'
;AFFWLVSLLISSLVWFMARVITDNKDGPTQKYLLIFGAFVSVYIQEVFRFAYYRLLKKASEGLKTINPGETAPSMRLLAYAFMTLVIILLHVFWGIVFFDGCEKKKWCLLLIVLLTHLLVSAQTFISSYYGINLVSAFIILVLMGTWAFFVAGGSCRSLKLCLLCQDKDFLLYNQRSR
;
A
#
# COMPACT_ATOMS: atom_id res chain seq x y z
N ALA A 1 3.18 -9.15 -1.24
CA ALA A 1 3.03 -7.68 -1.21
C ALA A 1 3.66 -7.01 -2.43
N PHE A 2 4.93 -7.27 -2.76
CA PHE A 2 5.58 -6.79 -3.99
C PHE A 2 4.74 -6.99 -5.28
N PHE A 3 4.31 -8.23 -5.57
CA PHE A 3 3.49 -8.53 -6.76
C PHE A 3 2.13 -7.81 -6.78
N TRP A 4 1.56 -7.51 -5.61
CA TRP A 4 0.31 -6.76 -5.50
C TRP A 4 0.51 -5.26 -5.75
N LEU A 5 1.70 -4.70 -5.46
CA LEU A 5 2.01 -3.32 -5.86
C LEU A 5 2.39 -3.19 -7.31
N VAL A 6 3.08 -4.18 -7.88
CA VAL A 6 3.37 -4.18 -9.32
C VAL A 6 2.07 -4.17 -10.12
N SER A 7 1.06 -4.95 -9.69
CA SER A 7 -0.26 -4.93 -10.34
C SER A 7 -0.97 -3.57 -10.18
N LEU A 8 -0.89 -2.94 -9.01
CA LEU A 8 -1.44 -1.60 -8.76
C LEU A 8 -0.71 -0.50 -9.53
N LEU A 9 0.61 -0.56 -9.64
CA LEU A 9 1.44 0.40 -10.37
C LEU A 9 1.16 0.32 -11.88
N ILE A 10 1.06 -0.89 -12.43
CA ILE A 10 0.68 -1.08 -13.83
C ILE A 10 -0.76 -0.57 -14.05
N SER A 11 -1.67 -0.83 -13.11
CA SER A 11 -3.05 -0.33 -13.19
C SER A 11 -3.14 1.20 -13.14
N SER A 12 -2.34 1.86 -12.31
CA SER A 12 -2.31 3.33 -12.21
C SER A 12 -1.63 3.98 -13.41
N LEU A 13 -0.60 3.35 -13.99
CA LEU A 13 0.02 3.79 -15.25
C LEU A 13 -0.97 3.71 -16.41
N VAL A 14 -1.72 2.62 -16.52
CA VAL A 14 -2.77 2.48 -17.55
C VAL A 14 -3.83 3.56 -17.39
N TRP A 15 -4.24 3.84 -16.16
CA TRP A 15 -5.20 4.92 -15.87
C TRP A 15 -4.66 6.31 -16.20
N PHE A 16 -3.40 6.58 -15.86
CA PHE A 16 -2.73 7.85 -16.16
C PHE A 16 -2.62 8.07 -17.67
N MET A 17 -2.19 7.05 -18.42
CA MET A 17 -2.13 7.10 -19.89
C MET A 17 -3.51 7.32 -20.50
N ALA A 18 -4.54 6.63 -20.00
CA ALA A 18 -5.92 6.84 -20.43
C ALA A 18 -6.40 8.28 -20.17
N ARG A 19 -6.04 8.87 -19.03
CA ARG A 19 -6.36 10.27 -18.70
C ARG A 19 -5.65 11.26 -19.60
N VAL A 20 -4.35 11.10 -19.84
CA VAL A 20 -3.56 11.97 -20.73
C VAL A 20 -4.12 11.95 -22.16
N ILE A 21 -4.54 10.78 -22.65
CA ILE A 21 -5.11 10.63 -24.01
C ILE A 21 -6.53 11.21 -24.11
N THR A 22 -7.30 11.18 -23.02
CA THR A 22 -8.73 11.55 -23.01
C THR A 22 -8.98 12.98 -22.51
N ASP A 23 -7.93 13.76 -22.23
CA ASP A 23 -8.04 15.12 -21.63
C ASP A 23 -8.92 16.11 -22.43
N ASN A 24 -9.22 15.80 -23.70
CA ASN A 24 -10.03 16.62 -24.62
C ASN A 24 -11.46 16.10 -24.90
N LYS A 25 -11.94 15.02 -24.26
CA LYS A 25 -13.25 14.41 -24.55
C LYS A 25 -14.26 14.57 -23.41
N ASP A 26 -15.52 14.79 -23.77
CA ASP A 26 -16.65 15.09 -22.89
C ASP A 26 -16.81 14.10 -21.71
N GLY A 27 -17.33 14.62 -20.59
CA GLY A 27 -17.55 13.91 -19.32
C GLY A 27 -18.20 12.51 -19.36
N PRO A 28 -19.15 12.15 -20.27
CA PRO A 28 -19.66 10.78 -20.34
C PRO A 28 -18.58 9.75 -20.72
N THR A 29 -17.67 10.07 -21.65
CA THR A 29 -16.62 9.17 -22.11
C THR A 29 -15.63 8.83 -21.00
N GLN A 30 -15.33 9.81 -20.13
CA GLN A 30 -14.49 9.62 -18.95
C GLN A 30 -15.10 8.61 -17.98
N LYS A 31 -16.42 8.66 -17.74
CA LYS A 31 -17.10 7.74 -16.81
C LYS A 31 -17.02 6.28 -17.28
N TYR A 32 -17.18 6.03 -18.58
CA TYR A 32 -17.01 4.68 -19.16
C TYR A 32 -15.55 4.21 -19.10
N LEU A 33 -14.58 5.10 -19.34
CA LEU A 33 -13.15 4.80 -19.20
C LEU A 33 -12.73 4.46 -17.77
N LEU A 34 -13.33 5.10 -16.76
CA LEU A 34 -13.11 4.76 -15.35
C LEU A 34 -13.59 3.34 -15.03
N ILE A 35 -14.79 2.98 -15.50
CA ILE A 35 -15.35 1.63 -15.31
C ILE A 35 -14.47 0.59 -16.01
N PHE A 36 -14.09 0.84 -17.27
CA PHE A 36 -13.19 -0.04 -18.02
C PHE A 36 -11.82 -0.18 -17.36
N GLY A 37 -11.22 0.93 -16.92
CA GLY A 37 -9.94 0.93 -16.19
C GLY A 37 -10.02 0.17 -14.88
N ALA A 38 -11.15 0.23 -14.17
CA ALA A 38 -11.38 -0.56 -12.96
C ALA A 38 -11.39 -2.07 -13.28
N PHE A 39 -12.09 -2.51 -14.32
CA PHE A 39 -12.08 -3.91 -14.74
C PHE A 39 -10.68 -4.40 -15.15
N VAL A 40 -9.96 -3.61 -15.93
CA VAL A 40 -8.57 -3.92 -16.31
C VAL A 40 -7.68 -4.01 -15.07
N SER A 41 -7.86 -3.13 -14.09
CA SER A 41 -7.08 -3.16 -12.85
C SER A 41 -7.35 -4.42 -12.02
N VAL A 42 -8.60 -4.84 -11.90
CA VAL A 42 -9.01 -6.06 -11.19
C VAL A 42 -8.45 -7.29 -11.89
N TYR A 43 -8.52 -7.33 -13.22
CA TYR A 43 -7.95 -8.42 -14.01
C TYR A 43 -6.44 -8.58 -13.77
N ILE A 44 -5.69 -7.48 -13.84
CA ILE A 44 -4.24 -7.48 -13.59
C ILE A 44 -3.96 -7.91 -12.15
N GLN A 45 -4.73 -7.41 -11.16
CA GLN A 45 -4.58 -7.80 -9.76
C GLN A 45 -4.81 -9.31 -9.52
N GLU A 46 -5.81 -9.91 -10.15
CA GLU A 46 -6.09 -11.34 -10.04
C GLU A 46 -5.03 -12.21 -10.75
N VAL A 47 -4.49 -11.77 -11.89
CA VAL A 47 -3.37 -12.47 -12.56
C VAL A 47 -2.13 -12.51 -11.65
N PHE A 48 -1.77 -11.38 -11.02
CA PHE A 48 -0.64 -11.33 -10.10
C PHE A 48 -0.90 -12.15 -8.82
N ARG A 49 -2.15 -12.21 -8.33
CA ARG A 49 -2.55 -13.07 -7.21
C ARG A 49 -2.38 -14.54 -7.54
N PHE A 50 -2.74 -14.96 -8.74
CA PHE A 50 -2.54 -16.33 -9.22
C PHE A 50 -1.06 -16.68 -9.39
N ALA A 51 -0.26 -15.77 -9.95
CA ALA A 51 1.19 -15.95 -10.11
C ALA A 51 1.90 -16.10 -8.75
N TYR A 52 1.53 -15.27 -7.77
CA TYR A 52 2.03 -15.35 -6.39
C TYR A 52 1.69 -16.69 -5.74
N TYR A 53 0.44 -17.15 -5.87
CA TYR A 53 0.03 -18.45 -5.36
C TYR A 53 0.87 -19.60 -5.95
N ARG A 54 1.11 -19.59 -7.27
CA ARG A 54 1.95 -20.61 -7.92
C ARG A 54 3.40 -20.57 -7.43
N LEU A 55 3.98 -19.38 -7.28
CA LEU A 55 5.34 -19.21 -6.76
C LEU A 55 5.47 -19.74 -5.33
N LEU A 56 4.54 -19.37 -4.45
CA LEU A 56 4.51 -19.87 -3.07
C LEU A 56 4.33 -21.39 -3.02
N LYS A 57 3.46 -21.95 -3.85
CA LYS A 57 3.22 -23.39 -3.90
C LYS A 57 4.49 -24.15 -4.27
N LYS A 58 5.19 -23.71 -5.33
CA LYS A 58 6.48 -24.31 -5.74
C LYS A 58 7.57 -24.15 -4.67
N ALA A 59 7.65 -22.98 -4.03
CA ALA A 59 8.62 -22.75 -2.97
C ALA A 59 8.34 -23.61 -1.73
N SER A 60 7.06 -23.78 -1.35
CA SER A 60 6.62 -24.62 -0.24
C SER A 60 6.88 -26.10 -0.48
N GLU A 61 6.60 -26.58 -1.71
CA GLU A 61 6.92 -27.94 -2.13
C GLU A 61 8.44 -28.18 -2.11
N GLY A 62 9.24 -27.24 -2.63
CA GLY A 62 10.71 -27.30 -2.55
C GLY A 62 11.26 -27.26 -1.13
N LEU A 63 10.66 -26.47 -0.22
CA LEU A 63 11.07 -26.44 1.18
C LEU A 63 10.77 -27.75 1.91
N LYS A 64 9.60 -28.36 1.65
CA LYS A 64 9.20 -29.63 2.27
C LYS A 64 10.12 -30.80 1.89
N THR A 65 10.69 -30.78 0.70
CA THR A 65 11.65 -31.81 0.26
C THR A 65 13.04 -31.67 0.87
N ILE A 66 13.41 -30.46 1.32
CA ILE A 66 14.76 -30.17 1.84
C ILE A 66 14.83 -30.33 3.36
N ASN A 67 13.69 -30.25 4.08
CA ASN A 67 13.68 -30.21 5.54
C ASN A 67 12.57 -31.06 6.18
N PRO A 68 12.70 -32.41 6.17
CA PRO A 68 11.67 -33.30 6.70
C PRO A 68 11.60 -33.38 8.24
N GLY A 69 12.47 -32.67 8.98
CA GLY A 69 12.69 -32.92 10.43
C GLY A 69 12.66 -31.71 11.37
N GLU A 70 12.23 -30.52 10.95
CA GLU A 70 12.31 -29.33 11.83
C GLU A 70 11.14 -29.26 12.83
N THR A 71 11.35 -29.83 14.02
CA THR A 71 10.52 -29.60 15.20
C THR A 71 10.74 -28.17 15.70
N ALA A 72 9.90 -27.26 15.17
CA ALA A 72 9.67 -25.85 15.50
C ALA A 72 10.67 -24.78 14.97
N PRO A 73 10.12 -23.78 14.24
CA PRO A 73 10.66 -22.43 14.27
C PRO A 73 9.56 -21.40 14.56
N SER A 74 8.96 -21.44 15.76
CA SER A 74 7.88 -20.51 16.15
C SER A 74 8.29 -19.05 16.02
N MET A 75 9.51 -18.69 16.42
CA MET A 75 9.99 -17.29 16.37
C MET A 75 10.28 -16.79 14.95
N ARG A 76 10.83 -17.62 14.06
CA ARG A 76 11.08 -17.22 12.66
C ARG A 76 9.77 -17.10 11.89
N LEU A 77 8.85 -18.04 12.10
CA LEU A 77 7.51 -17.98 11.51
C LEU A 77 6.77 -16.71 11.98
N LEU A 78 6.84 -16.40 13.27
CA LEU A 78 6.25 -15.20 13.85
C LEU A 78 6.91 -13.93 13.29
N ALA A 79 8.23 -13.90 13.15
CA ALA A 79 8.95 -12.78 12.52
C ALA A 79 8.52 -12.58 11.07
N TYR A 80 8.37 -13.65 10.27
CA TYR A 80 7.85 -13.57 8.91
C TYR A 80 6.39 -13.10 8.85
N ALA A 81 5.56 -13.52 9.80
CA ALA A 81 4.17 -13.05 9.91
C ALA A 81 4.10 -11.55 10.21
N PHE A 82 4.88 -11.06 11.18
CA PHE A 82 4.97 -9.63 11.51
C PHE A 82 5.57 -8.81 10.37
N MET A 83 6.63 -9.29 9.71
CA MET A 83 7.17 -8.65 8.50
C MET A 83 6.10 -8.52 7.42
N THR A 84 5.32 -9.58 7.18
CA THR A 84 4.24 -9.55 6.19
C THR A 84 3.18 -8.52 6.54
N LEU A 85 2.77 -8.43 7.81
CA LEU A 85 1.82 -7.42 8.30
C LEU A 85 2.35 -5.99 8.08
N VAL A 86 3.59 -5.73 8.51
CA VAL A 86 4.24 -4.42 8.37
C VAL A 86 4.30 -4.00 6.90
N ILE A 87 4.68 -4.91 6.02
CA ILE A 87 4.76 -4.63 4.58
C ILE A 87 3.37 -4.32 4.00
N ILE A 88 2.33 -5.06 4.38
CA ILE A 88 0.96 -4.79 3.91
C ILE A 88 0.50 -3.39 4.35
N LEU A 89 0.67 -3.03 5.63
CA LEU A 89 0.29 -1.71 6.13
C LEU A 89 1.07 -0.59 5.45
N LEU A 90 2.38 -0.78 5.26
CA LEU A 90 3.25 0.18 4.58
C LEU A 90 2.81 0.40 3.12
N HIS A 91 2.34 -0.65 2.44
CA HIS A 91 1.78 -0.55 1.09
C HIS A 91 0.51 0.31 1.02
N VAL A 92 -0.36 0.20 2.02
CA VAL A 92 -1.57 1.05 2.10
C VAL A 92 -1.17 2.52 2.24
N PHE A 93 -0.21 2.83 3.13
CA PHE A 93 0.28 4.20 3.31
C PHE A 93 0.98 4.75 2.06
N TRP A 94 1.80 3.96 1.38
CA TRP A 94 2.40 4.34 0.10
C TRP A 94 1.34 4.62 -0.97
N GLY A 95 0.27 3.83 -1.04
CA GLY A 95 -0.85 4.10 -1.96
C GLY A 95 -1.50 5.45 -1.72
N ILE A 96 -1.81 5.79 -0.47
CA ILE A 96 -2.42 7.08 -0.09
C ILE A 96 -1.51 8.25 -0.51
N VAL A 97 -0.22 8.19 -0.17
CA VAL A 97 0.75 9.24 -0.49
C VAL A 97 1.00 9.33 -2.01
N PHE A 98 0.98 8.21 -2.71
CA PHE A 98 1.09 8.17 -4.17
C PHE A 98 -0.10 8.84 -4.86
N PHE A 99 -1.33 8.54 -4.44
CA PHE A 99 -2.53 9.17 -5.00
C PHE A 99 -2.55 10.68 -4.75
N ASP A 100 -2.20 11.13 -3.54
CA ASP A 100 -2.08 12.57 -3.22
C ASP A 100 -1.00 13.28 -4.06
N GLY A 101 0.15 12.61 -4.25
CA GLY A 101 1.23 13.12 -5.09
C GLY A 101 0.81 13.29 -6.56
N CYS A 102 0.03 12.34 -7.08
CA CYS A 102 -0.55 12.40 -8.43
C CYS A 102 -1.57 13.54 -8.56
N GLU A 103 -2.49 13.68 -7.60
CA GLU A 103 -3.51 14.74 -7.61
C GLU A 103 -2.87 16.13 -7.56
N LYS A 104 -1.82 16.30 -6.74
CA LYS A 104 -1.10 17.57 -6.61
C LYS A 104 -0.03 17.81 -7.67
N LYS A 105 0.11 16.91 -8.66
CA LYS A 105 1.15 16.91 -9.71
C LYS A 105 2.59 17.07 -9.16
N LYS A 106 2.85 16.57 -7.96
CA LYS A 106 4.16 16.65 -7.29
C LYS A 106 4.98 15.40 -7.59
N TRP A 107 5.60 15.37 -8.77
CA TRP A 107 6.41 14.24 -9.25
C TRP A 107 7.56 13.84 -8.30
N CYS A 108 8.16 14.78 -7.59
CA CYS A 108 9.19 14.48 -6.58
C CYS A 108 8.68 13.58 -5.44
N LEU A 109 7.42 13.74 -5.02
CA LEU A 109 6.84 12.88 -3.97
C LEU A 109 6.64 11.45 -4.48
N LEU A 110 6.23 11.29 -5.74
CA LEU A 110 6.10 9.97 -6.37
C LEU A 110 7.45 9.26 -6.47
N LEU A 111 8.51 9.99 -6.82
CA LEU A 111 9.87 9.46 -6.86
C LEU A 111 10.35 9.00 -5.47
N ILE A 112 10.06 9.78 -4.41
CA ILE A 112 10.41 9.41 -3.02
C ILE A 112 9.65 8.16 -2.58
N VAL A 113 8.36 8.04 -2.89
CA VAL A 113 7.56 6.84 -2.57
C VAL A 113 8.14 5.61 -3.27
N LEU A 114 8.51 5.74 -4.55
CA LEU A 114 9.16 4.66 -5.30
C LEU A 114 10.52 4.28 -4.70
N LEU A 115 11.32 5.26 -4.28
CA LEU A 115 12.63 5.04 -3.68
C LEU A 115 12.54 4.32 -2.33
N THR A 116 11.60 4.76 -1.47
CA THR A 116 11.38 4.13 -0.16
C THR A 116 10.84 2.70 -0.29
N HIS A 117 10.02 2.44 -1.31
CA HIS A 117 9.56 1.09 -1.66
C HIS A 117 10.70 0.18 -2.10
N LEU A 118 11.58 0.67 -2.99
CA LEU A 118 12.74 -0.08 -3.46
C LEU A 118 13.71 -0.38 -2.32
N LEU A 119 13.94 0.60 -1.43
CA LEU A 119 14.81 0.45 -0.26
C LEU A 119 14.32 -0.66 0.69
N VAL A 120 13.03 -0.68 1.03
CA VAL A 120 12.44 -1.71 1.90
C VAL A 120 12.47 -3.09 1.22
N SER A 121 12.28 -3.14 -0.10
CA SER A 121 12.38 -4.37 -0.88
C SER A 121 13.82 -4.93 -0.86
N ALA A 122 14.83 -4.07 -1.05
CA ALA A 122 16.24 -4.43 -0.96
C ALA A 122 16.62 -4.88 0.47
N GLN A 123 16.10 -4.20 1.49
CA GLN A 123 16.31 -4.57 2.89
C GLN A 123 15.78 -5.99 3.20
N THR A 124 14.66 -6.37 2.61
CA THR A 124 14.05 -7.70 2.78
C THR A 124 14.89 -8.81 2.13
N PHE A 125 15.71 -8.50 1.12
CA PHE A 125 16.63 -9.45 0.47
C PHE A 125 17.90 -9.74 1.29
N ILE A 126 18.28 -8.86 2.22
CA ILE A 126 19.46 -9.04 3.07
C ILE A 126 19.09 -9.98 4.22
N SER A 127 19.25 -11.28 4.00
CA SER A 127 18.76 -12.35 4.90
C SER A 127 19.54 -12.53 6.21
N SER A 128 20.69 -11.85 6.37
CA SER A 128 21.61 -12.11 7.47
C SER A 128 21.16 -11.53 8.82
N TYR A 129 20.22 -10.57 8.85
CA TYR A 129 19.80 -9.86 10.07
C TYR A 129 18.27 -9.62 10.15
N TYR A 130 17.49 -10.71 10.33
CA TYR A 130 16.03 -10.65 10.39
C TYR A 130 15.47 -9.68 11.46
N GLY A 131 16.12 -9.58 12.63
CA GLY A 131 15.71 -8.67 13.71
C GLY A 131 15.89 -7.19 13.36
N ILE A 132 17.02 -6.85 12.72
CA ILE A 132 17.32 -5.48 12.28
C ILE A 132 16.36 -5.06 11.16
N ASN A 133 16.09 -5.96 10.21
CA ASN A 133 15.11 -5.74 9.14
C ASN A 133 13.70 -5.51 9.67
N LEU A 134 13.31 -6.22 10.75
CA LEU A 134 12.01 -6.05 11.40
C LEU A 134 11.89 -4.68 12.08
N VAL A 135 12.90 -4.29 12.87
CA VAL A 135 12.90 -2.99 13.58
C VAL A 135 12.89 -1.84 12.59
N SER A 136 13.77 -1.87 11.57
CA SER A 136 13.82 -0.84 10.53
C SER A 136 12.52 -0.76 9.71
N ALA A 137 11.90 -1.88 9.35
CA ALA A 137 10.60 -1.87 8.68
C ALA A 137 9.48 -1.24 9.54
N PHE A 138 9.49 -1.50 10.86
CA PHE A 138 8.57 -0.85 11.80
C PHE A 138 8.78 0.66 11.91
N ILE A 139 10.03 1.12 11.94
CA ILE A 139 10.35 2.56 11.96
C ILE A 139 9.80 3.22 10.68
N ILE A 140 10.06 2.62 9.51
CA ILE A 140 9.57 3.13 8.22
C ILE A 140 8.03 3.14 8.19
N LEU A 141 7.38 2.11 8.76
CA LEU A 141 5.92 2.06 8.90
C LEU A 141 5.35 3.24 9.70
N VAL A 142 5.93 3.56 10.85
CA VAL A 142 5.46 4.67 11.69
C VAL A 142 5.67 6.02 11.00
N LEU A 143 6.83 6.22 10.37
CA LEU A 143 7.14 7.44 9.63
C LEU A 143 6.17 7.64 8.46
N MET A 144 5.96 6.59 7.65
CA MET A 144 5.05 6.69 6.52
C MET A 144 3.58 6.75 6.92
N GLY A 145 3.18 6.07 7.99
CA GLY A 145 1.83 6.18 8.54
C GLY A 145 1.53 7.59 9.02
N THR A 146 2.49 8.22 9.69
CA THR A 146 2.37 9.61 10.15
C THR A 146 2.25 10.56 8.96
N TRP A 147 3.08 10.38 7.92
CA TRP A 147 2.97 11.15 6.69
C TRP A 147 1.59 10.96 6.02
N ALA A 148 1.17 9.71 5.82
CA ALA A 148 -0.11 9.39 5.18
C ALA A 148 -1.30 9.99 5.96
N PHE A 149 -1.23 10.03 7.29
CA PHE A 149 -2.24 10.68 8.13
C PHE A 149 -2.36 12.18 7.84
N PHE A 150 -1.24 12.91 7.77
CA PHE A 150 -1.26 14.33 7.41
C PHE A 150 -1.72 14.57 5.98
N VAL A 151 -1.32 13.72 5.04
CA VAL A 151 -1.73 13.78 3.64
C VAL A 151 -3.25 13.59 3.49
N ALA A 152 -3.84 12.68 4.27
CA ALA A 152 -5.29 12.46 4.28
C ALA A 152 -6.08 13.57 5.00
N GLY A 153 -5.43 14.67 5.42
CA GLY A 153 -6.07 15.78 6.13
C GLY A 153 -6.13 15.61 7.66
N GLY A 154 -5.45 14.61 8.20
CA GLY A 154 -5.31 14.40 9.64
C GLY A 154 -4.45 15.48 10.31
N SER A 155 -4.77 15.78 11.56
CA SER A 155 -4.04 16.72 12.43
C SER A 155 -4.07 16.21 13.87
N CYS A 156 -3.10 16.60 14.70
CA CYS A 156 -3.11 16.29 16.14
C CYS A 156 -4.42 16.70 16.84
N ARG A 157 -5.11 17.73 16.31
CA ARG A 157 -6.43 18.16 16.79
C ARG A 157 -7.52 17.15 16.42
N SER A 158 -7.47 16.60 15.20
CA SER A 158 -8.42 15.58 14.72
C SER A 158 -8.25 14.24 15.48
N LEU A 159 -7.00 13.88 15.81
CA LEU A 159 -6.71 12.71 16.64
C LEU A 159 -7.24 12.87 18.08
N LYS A 160 -7.03 14.05 18.70
CA LYS A 160 -7.62 14.37 20.00
C LYS A 160 -9.15 14.35 19.97
N LEU A 161 -9.77 14.91 18.92
CA LEU A 161 -11.23 14.95 18.78
C LEU A 161 -11.84 13.55 18.67
N CYS A 162 -11.18 12.65 17.92
CA CYS A 162 -11.59 11.25 17.76
C CYS A 162 -11.41 10.43 19.05
N LEU A 163 -10.27 10.56 19.74
CA LEU A 163 -10.01 9.84 20.99
C LEU A 163 -10.87 10.34 22.17
N LEU A 164 -11.24 11.62 22.19
CA LEU A 164 -12.12 12.19 23.20
C LEU A 164 -13.61 12.00 22.88
N CYS A 165 -13.94 11.38 21.73
CA CYS A 165 -15.31 11.22 21.22
C CYS A 165 -16.12 12.53 21.36
N GLN A 166 -15.47 13.66 21.13
CA GLN A 166 -16.04 14.98 21.36
C GLN A 166 -16.83 15.40 20.12
N ASP A 167 -17.85 14.61 19.77
CA ASP A 167 -18.83 14.85 18.70
C ASP A 167 -19.85 15.95 19.11
N LYS A 168 -19.44 16.91 19.94
CA LYS A 168 -20.36 17.97 20.40
C LYS A 168 -20.39 19.15 19.42
N ASP A 169 -19.35 19.34 18.62
CA ASP A 169 -19.25 20.50 17.73
C ASP A 169 -19.90 20.28 16.35
N PHE A 170 -20.07 19.03 15.91
CA PHE A 170 -20.69 18.71 14.62
C PHE A 170 -22.21 18.97 14.64
N LEU A 171 -22.88 18.65 15.75
CA LEU A 171 -24.30 18.96 15.95
C LEU A 171 -24.56 20.47 16.11
N LEU A 172 -23.65 21.20 16.75
CA LEU A 172 -23.78 22.65 16.94
C LEU A 172 -23.55 23.43 15.64
N TYR A 173 -22.68 22.96 14.75
CA TYR A 173 -22.50 23.56 13.42
C TYR A 173 -23.75 23.38 12.55
N ASN A 174 -24.36 22.20 12.57
CA ASN A 174 -25.57 21.92 11.77
C ASN A 174 -26.82 22.66 12.30
N GLN A 175 -26.89 22.96 13.60
CA GLN A 175 -27.98 23.78 14.16
C GLN A 175 -27.81 25.28 13.91
N ARG A 176 -26.59 25.78 13.68
CA ARG A 176 -26.35 27.21 13.40
C ARG A 176 -26.49 27.58 11.92
N SER A 177 -26.48 26.57 11.04
CA SER A 177 -26.60 26.72 9.59
C SER A 177 -28.04 26.53 9.07
N ARG A 178 -29.02 26.34 9.94
CA ARG A 178 -30.46 26.39 9.66
C ARG A 178 -31.08 27.56 10.40
#